data_AF-A0A938JBN4-F1
#
_entry.id   AF-A0A938JBN4-F1
#
_cell.length_a   1.000
_cell.length_b   1.000
_cell.length_c   1.000
_cell.angle_alpha   90.00
_cell.angle_beta   90.00
_cell.angle_gamma   90.00
#
_symmetry.space_group_name_H-M   'P 1'
#
loop_
_entity.id
_entity.type
_entity.pdbx_description
1 polymer ?
#
loop_
_entity_poly.entity_id
_entity_poly.type
_entity_poly.pdbx_seq_one_letter_code
_entity_poly.pdbx_strand_id
1 'polypeptide(L)'
;MVEAAERPGEPGEFRSYCGSEPPRFANPIELECARILDFYGVRWDYEPRSFVLASDDEGRVVSAFTPDFHLPDYDLYVEVTVMKQSLVTRKNRKLRELRRLYPDVKVKLLYRRDIEHLAKRHQLRLAPA
;
A
#
# COMPACT_ATOMS: atom_id res chain seq x y z
N MET A 1 -42.36 6.57 -2.80
CA MET A 1 -41.12 7.15 -2.26
C MET A 1 -40.36 6.00 -1.62
N VAL A 2 -39.48 5.35 -2.36
CA VAL A 2 -38.68 4.22 -1.86
C VAL A 2 -37.26 4.73 -1.75
N GLU A 3 -36.72 4.73 -0.53
CA GLU A 3 -35.31 5.04 -0.25
C GLU A 3 -34.43 4.16 -1.14
N ALA A 4 -33.57 4.81 -1.91
CA ALA A 4 -32.53 4.15 -2.68
C ALA A 4 -31.50 3.60 -1.69
N ALA A 5 -31.61 2.30 -1.40
CA ALA A 5 -30.53 1.55 -0.78
C ALA A 5 -29.26 1.74 -1.63
N GLU A 6 -28.21 2.27 -1.02
CA GLU A 6 -26.88 2.32 -1.63
C GLU A 6 -26.50 0.90 -2.08
N ARG A 7 -26.29 0.74 -3.38
CA ARG A 7 -25.81 -0.52 -3.95
C ARG A 7 -24.37 -0.73 -3.47
N PRO A 8 -24.02 -1.92 -2.95
CA PRO A 8 -22.62 -2.22 -2.66
C PRO A 8 -21.83 -2.12 -3.98
N GLY A 9 -20.79 -1.27 -3.97
CA GLY A 9 -19.99 -0.97 -5.15
C GLY A 9 -19.46 -2.24 -5.81
N GLU A 10 -19.59 -2.30 -7.14
CA GLU A 10 -18.97 -3.34 -7.96
C GLU A 10 -17.45 -3.34 -7.73
N PRO A 11 -16.77 -4.51 -7.80
CA PRO A 11 -15.32 -4.58 -7.77
C PRO A 11 -14.76 -3.95 -9.06
N GLY A 12 -14.65 -2.62 -9.07
CA GLY A 12 -14.26 -1.86 -10.27
C GLY A 12 -14.05 -0.36 -10.04
N GLU A 13 -14.69 0.28 -9.05
CA GLU A 13 -14.49 1.71 -8.79
C GLU A 13 -13.99 1.95 -7.37
N PHE A 14 -12.68 1.96 -7.21
CA PHE A 14 -12.07 2.60 -6.05
C PHE A 14 -12.23 4.11 -6.20
N ARG A 15 -13.10 4.72 -5.39
CA ARG A 15 -13.48 6.13 -5.49
C ARG A 15 -12.36 7.11 -5.15
N SER A 16 -11.38 6.64 -4.39
CA SER A 16 -10.23 7.41 -3.88
C SER A 16 -8.92 7.03 -4.56
N TYR A 17 -8.96 6.09 -5.52
CA TYR A 17 -7.79 5.71 -6.28
C TYR A 17 -7.39 6.81 -7.28
N CYS A 18 -6.10 7.14 -7.30
CA CYS A 18 -5.56 8.23 -8.10
C CYS A 18 -4.94 7.78 -9.43
N GLY A 19 -4.76 6.47 -9.65
CA GLY A 19 -4.15 5.95 -10.87
C GLY A 19 -5.13 5.94 -12.06
N SER A 20 -4.57 5.93 -13.27
CA SER A 20 -5.34 6.00 -14.52
C SER A 20 -5.88 4.64 -15.00
N GLU A 21 -5.30 3.54 -14.52
CA GLU A 21 -5.69 2.18 -14.88
C GLU A 21 -6.05 1.38 -13.62
N PRO A 22 -7.01 0.44 -13.71
CA PRO A 22 -7.37 -0.42 -12.59
C PRO A 22 -6.14 -1.13 -11.97
N PRO A 23 -5.92 -1.00 -10.65
CA PRO A 23 -4.72 -1.55 -10.02
C PRO A 23 -4.76 -3.08 -10.03
N ARG A 24 -3.60 -3.69 -10.30
CA ARG A 24 -3.41 -5.15 -10.30
C ARG A 24 -2.60 -5.55 -9.08
N PHE A 25 -3.28 -5.82 -7.97
CA PHE A 25 -2.66 -6.20 -6.71
C PHE A 25 -1.87 -7.50 -6.83
N ALA A 26 -0.66 -7.53 -6.27
CA ALA A 26 0.19 -8.70 -6.27
C ALA A 26 -0.30 -9.77 -5.28
N ASN A 27 -1.01 -9.38 -4.22
CA ASN A 27 -1.60 -10.31 -3.26
C ASN A 27 -2.95 -9.81 -2.67
N PRO A 28 -3.73 -10.70 -2.03
CA PRO A 28 -5.03 -10.33 -1.46
C PRO A 28 -4.97 -9.26 -0.36
N ILE A 29 -3.85 -9.14 0.37
CA ILE A 29 -3.76 -8.21 1.52
C ILE A 29 -3.55 -6.78 1.03
N GLU A 30 -2.90 -6.58 -0.11
CA GLU A 30 -2.87 -5.28 -0.79
C GLU A 30 -4.27 -4.86 -1.25
N LEU A 31 -5.05 -5.77 -1.85
CA LEU A 31 -6.44 -5.50 -2.22
C LEU A 31 -7.29 -5.09 -1.00
N GLU A 32 -7.12 -5.77 0.13
CA GLU A 32 -7.78 -5.39 1.38
C GLU A 32 -7.36 -4.01 1.88
N CYS A 33 -6.06 -3.71 1.82
CA CYS A 33 -5.53 -2.40 2.18
C CYS A 33 -6.15 -1.30 1.30
N ALA A 34 -6.21 -1.52 -0.02
CA ALA A 34 -6.84 -0.62 -0.97
C ALA A 34 -8.32 -0.37 -0.63
N ARG A 35 -9.08 -1.43 -0.34
CA ARG A 35 -10.49 -1.32 0.09
C ARG A 35 -10.66 -0.51 1.38
N ILE A 36 -9.74 -0.67 2.33
CA ILE A 36 -9.76 0.07 3.59
C ILE A 36 -9.47 1.56 3.35
N LEU A 37 -8.43 1.88 2.57
CA LEU A 37 -8.10 3.26 2.21
C LEU A 37 -9.28 3.93 1.49
N ASP A 38 -9.87 3.22 0.53
CA ASP A 38 -11.01 3.70 -0.24
C ASP A 38 -12.26 3.93 0.62
N PHE A 39 -12.55 3.02 1.54
CA PHE A 39 -13.65 3.14 2.48
C PHE A 39 -13.55 4.40 3.36
N TYR A 40 -12.35 4.79 3.78
CA TYR A 40 -12.13 6.02 4.54
C TYR A 40 -12.03 7.28 3.67
N GLY A 41 -12.16 7.18 2.36
CA GLY A 41 -11.97 8.31 1.46
C GLY A 41 -10.52 8.83 1.42
N VAL A 42 -9.56 8.01 1.85
CA VAL A 42 -8.14 8.39 1.81
C VAL A 42 -7.69 8.27 0.37
N ARG A 43 -7.17 9.34 -0.25
CA ARG A 43 -6.61 9.23 -1.60
C ARG A 43 -5.40 8.32 -1.60
N TRP A 44 -5.31 7.43 -2.59
CA TRP A 44 -4.21 6.48 -2.70
C TRP A 44 -3.86 6.15 -4.15
N ASP A 45 -2.62 5.73 -4.36
CA ASP A 45 -2.09 5.24 -5.63
C ASP A 45 -1.33 3.93 -5.41
N TYR A 46 -1.26 3.05 -6.41
CA TYR A 46 -0.71 1.70 -6.30
C TYR A 46 0.61 1.56 -7.07
N GLU A 47 1.65 1.05 -6.40
CA GLU A 47 3.03 0.95 -6.92
C GLU A 47 3.50 2.20 -7.73
N PRO A 48 3.28 3.43 -7.23
CA PRO A 48 3.35 4.64 -8.07
C PRO A 48 4.77 5.02 -8.44
N ARG A 49 5.76 4.50 -7.70
CA ARG A 49 7.17 4.86 -7.90
C ARG A 49 8.10 3.77 -7.41
N SER A 50 9.11 3.48 -8.23
CA SER A 50 10.27 2.67 -7.83
C SER A 50 11.46 3.56 -7.45
N PHE A 51 12.09 3.29 -6.32
CA PHE A 51 13.29 3.97 -5.84
C PHE A 51 14.51 3.08 -6.06
N VAL A 52 15.49 3.56 -6.82
CA VAL A 52 16.75 2.84 -7.04
C VAL A 52 17.60 2.95 -5.77
N LEU A 53 17.99 1.81 -5.21
CA LEU A 53 18.79 1.69 -3.99
C LEU A 53 20.26 1.33 -4.26
N ALA A 54 20.54 0.68 -5.39
CA ALA A 54 21.90 0.35 -5.81
C ALA A 54 21.96 0.13 -7.32
N SER A 55 23.06 0.54 -7.93
CA SER A 55 23.41 0.26 -9.32
C SER A 55 24.81 -0.35 -9.40
N ASP A 56 25.10 -1.13 -10.44
CA ASP A 56 26.45 -1.61 -10.73
C ASP A 56 27.29 -0.55 -11.47
N ASP A 57 28.56 -0.88 -11.76
CA ASP A 57 29.51 0.01 -12.44
C ASP A 57 29.09 0.35 -13.89
N GLU A 58 28.19 -0.44 -14.48
CA GLU A 58 27.59 -0.21 -15.80
C GLU A 58 26.30 0.62 -15.71
N GLY A 59 25.89 1.03 -14.51
CA GLY A 59 24.68 1.83 -14.26
C GLY A 59 23.39 1.01 -14.23
N ARG A 60 23.45 -0.32 -14.27
CA ARG A 60 22.25 -1.18 -14.20
C ARG A 60 21.73 -1.24 -12.77
N VAL A 61 20.40 -1.18 -12.61
CA VAL A 61 19.76 -1.26 -11.30
C VAL A 61 19.93 -2.66 -10.69
N VAL A 62 20.67 -2.75 -9.60
CA VAL A 62 20.90 -3.99 -8.84
C VAL A 62 19.87 -4.15 -7.72
N SER A 63 19.40 -3.04 -7.17
CA SER A 63 18.39 -3.06 -6.12
C SER A 63 17.47 -1.85 -6.22
N ALA A 64 16.17 -2.12 -6.11
CA ALA A 64 15.15 -1.09 -6.00
C ALA A 64 14.14 -1.41 -4.89
N PHE A 65 13.42 -0.39 -4.47
CA PHE A 65 12.31 -0.47 -3.55
C PHE A 65 11.10 0.23 -4.16
N THR A 66 10.00 -0.49 -4.27
CA THR A 66 8.74 -0.01 -4.84
C THR A 66 7.71 -0.18 -3.73
N PRO A 67 7.26 0.92 -3.09
CA PRO A 67 6.22 0.83 -2.07
C PRO A 67 4.91 0.40 -2.69
N ASP A 68 4.15 -0.42 -1.96
CA ASP A 68 2.84 -0.90 -2.42
C ASP A 68 1.85 0.24 -2.67
N PHE A 69 1.86 1.28 -1.81
CA PHE A 69 0.94 2.42 -1.90
C PHE A 69 1.62 3.78 -1.70
N HIS A 70 1.01 4.83 -2.24
CA HIS A 70 1.28 6.24 -1.89
C HIS A 70 -0.02 6.95 -1.51
N LEU A 71 0.03 7.74 -0.44
CA LEU A 71 -1.06 8.56 0.06
C LEU A 71 -0.72 10.04 -0.21
N PRO A 72 -1.15 10.63 -1.35
CA PRO A 72 -0.70 11.94 -1.80
C PRO A 72 -1.04 13.09 -0.84
N ASP A 73 -2.17 13.00 -0.13
CA ASP A 73 -2.57 14.03 0.85
C ASP A 73 -1.61 14.13 2.05
N TYR A 74 -0.83 13.06 2.29
CA TYR A 74 0.09 12.96 3.41
C TYR A 74 1.56 12.91 2.98
N ASP A 75 1.83 12.89 1.68
CA ASP A 75 3.17 12.66 1.12
C ASP A 75 3.83 11.44 1.80
N LEU A 76 3.11 10.32 1.79
CA LEU A 76 3.44 9.12 2.56
C LEU A 76 3.34 7.87 1.69
N TYR A 77 4.43 7.11 1.64
CA TYR A 77 4.46 5.78 1.08
C TYR A 77 4.12 4.73 2.14
N VAL A 78 3.31 3.75 1.77
CA VAL A 78 2.91 2.63 2.62
C VAL A 78 3.33 1.33 1.98
N GLU A 79 3.92 0.48 2.81
CA GLU A 79 4.42 -0.84 2.42
C GLU A 79 3.74 -1.86 3.33
N VAL A 80 2.89 -2.69 2.74
CA VAL A 80 2.14 -3.75 3.39
C VAL A 80 3.06 -4.92 3.73
N THR A 81 2.87 -5.52 4.90
CA THR A 81 3.60 -6.75 5.25
C THR A 81 2.77 -7.73 6.05
N VAL A 82 2.81 -8.98 5.59
CA VAL A 82 2.11 -10.13 6.18
C VAL A 82 3.05 -10.95 7.06
N MET A 83 4.36 -10.65 7.01
CA MET A 83 5.40 -11.36 7.73
C MET A 83 5.44 -10.94 9.20
N LYS A 84 5.76 -11.89 10.09
CA LYS A 84 6.09 -11.57 11.49
C LYS A 84 7.25 -10.58 11.50
N GLN A 85 7.20 -9.59 12.40
CA GLN A 85 8.21 -8.52 12.54
C GLN A 85 9.67 -9.02 12.53
N SER A 86 9.91 -10.25 13.02
CA SER A 86 11.22 -10.90 13.10
C SER A 86 11.81 -11.35 11.75
N LEU A 87 11.02 -11.47 10.66
CA LEU A 87 11.49 -11.98 9.36
C LEU A 87 11.82 -10.87 8.34
N VAL A 88 11.78 -9.61 8.75
CA VAL A 88 11.83 -8.46 7.84
C VAL A 88 13.27 -8.01 7.53
N THR A 89 14.31 -8.81 7.82
CA THR A 89 15.73 -8.36 7.72
C THR A 89 16.11 -7.77 6.36
N ARG A 90 15.67 -8.39 5.25
CA ARG A 90 15.92 -7.86 3.89
C ARG A 90 15.12 -6.57 3.62
N LYS A 91 13.86 -6.51 4.02
CA LYS A 91 13.02 -5.30 3.88
C LYS A 91 13.56 -4.16 4.73
N ASN A 92 13.96 -4.44 5.97
CA ASN A 92 14.59 -3.47 6.86
C ASN A 92 15.91 -2.96 6.30
N ARG A 93 16.69 -3.80 5.60
CA ARG A 93 17.87 -3.34 4.86
C ARG A 93 17.49 -2.37 3.75
N LYS A 94 16.53 -2.72 2.89
CA LYS A 94 16.05 -1.83 1.83
C LYS A 94 15.50 -0.51 2.38
N LEU A 95 14.73 -0.54 3.47
CA LEU A 95 14.20 0.66 4.11
C LEU A 95 15.29 1.54 4.74
N ARG A 96 16.37 0.94 5.27
CA ARG A 96 17.53 1.70 5.74
C ARG A 96 18.26 2.38 4.58
N GLU A 97 18.48 1.67 3.49
CA GLU A 97 19.07 2.26 2.27
C GLU A 97 18.18 3.35 1.68
N LEU A 98 16.86 3.13 1.63
CA LEU A 98 15.91 4.14 1.17
C LEU A 98 16.03 5.42 2.00
N ARG A 99 16.02 5.31 3.33
CA ARG A 99 16.18 6.48 4.22
C ARG A 99 17.53 7.17 4.06
N ARG A 100 18.58 6.43 3.70
CA ARG A 100 19.92 6.99 3.44
C ARG A 100 19.97 7.76 2.13
N LEU A 101 19.39 7.21 1.06
CA LEU A 101 19.46 7.76 -0.29
C LEU A 101 18.36 8.80 -0.58
N TYR A 102 17.21 8.66 0.08
CA TYR A 102 16.02 9.50 -0.09
C TYR A 102 15.49 9.92 1.29
N PRO A 103 16.17 10.84 1.99
CA PRO A 103 15.82 11.22 3.36
C PRO A 103 14.43 11.87 3.48
N ASP A 104 13.96 12.53 2.42
CA ASP A 104 12.66 13.21 2.39
C ASP A 104 11.50 12.24 2.14
N VAL A 105 11.78 11.00 1.72
CA VAL A 105 10.75 10.00 1.43
C VAL A 105 10.22 9.41 2.73
N LYS A 106 8.98 9.74 3.05
CA LYS A 106 8.28 9.17 4.19
C LYS A 106 7.72 7.80 3.82
N VAL A 107 8.17 6.75 4.51
CA VAL A 107 7.65 5.39 4.32
C VAL A 107 7.23 4.75 5.65
N LYS A 108 6.06 4.12 5.68
CA LYS A 108 5.56 3.34 6.82
C LYS A 108 5.30 1.89 6.43
N LEU A 109 5.65 0.98 7.35
CA LEU A 109 5.27 -0.43 7.26
C LEU A 109 3.91 -0.62 7.89
N LEU A 110 2.97 -1.21 7.15
CA LEU A 110 1.64 -1.56 7.64
C LEU A 110 1.54 -3.08 7.77
N TYR A 111 1.37 -3.57 9.00
CA TYR A 111 1.25 -5.01 9.22
C TYR A 111 -0.18 -5.47 8.99
N ARG A 112 -0.37 -6.74 8.58
CA ARG A 112 -1.70 -7.36 8.47
C ARG A 112 -2.56 -7.13 9.72
N ARG A 113 -1.98 -7.21 10.93
CA ARG A 113 -2.70 -6.95 12.18
C ARG A 113 -3.22 -5.51 12.31
N ASP A 114 -2.51 -4.55 11.73
CA ASP A 114 -2.89 -3.12 11.76
C ASP A 114 -4.07 -2.90 10.80
N ILE A 115 -4.00 -3.54 9.62
CA ILE A 115 -5.10 -3.63 8.65
C ILE A 115 -6.33 -4.30 9.30
N GLU A 116 -6.12 -5.42 9.99
CA GLU A 116 -7.18 -6.15 10.70
C GLU A 116 -7.82 -5.33 11.83
N HIS A 117 -7.02 -4.60 12.61
CA HIS A 117 -7.53 -3.71 13.65
C HIS A 117 -8.33 -2.54 13.07
N LEU A 118 -7.85 -1.93 11.98
CA LEU A 118 -8.58 -0.88 11.27
C LEU A 118 -9.91 -1.40 10.71
N ALA A 119 -9.92 -2.62 10.16
CA ALA A 119 -11.14 -3.22 9.65
C ALA A 119 -12.14 -3.60 10.76
N LYS A 120 -11.67 -4.22 11.85
CA LYS A 120 -12.52 -4.63 12.99
C LYS A 120 -13.17 -3.45 13.70
N ARG A 121 -12.43 -2.35 13.90
CA ARG A 121 -12.97 -1.13 14.54
C ARG A 121 -14.11 -0.52 13.73
N HIS A 122 -14.14 -0.76 12.41
CA HIS A 122 -15.08 -0.14 11.48
C HIS A 122 -15.94 -1.14 10.69
N GLN A 123 -16.07 -2.38 11.19
CA GLN A 123 -16.99 -3.43 10.69
C GLN A 123 -16.78 -3.86 9.23
N LEU A 124 -15.57 -3.69 8.69
CA LEU A 124 -15.21 -4.20 7.37
C LEU A 124 -14.99 -5.72 7.43
N ARG A 125 -15.69 -6.49 6.58
CA ARG A 125 -15.43 -7.93 6.43
C ARG A 125 -14.12 -8.14 5.67
N LEU A 126 -13.15 -8.74 6.33
CA LEU A 126 -11.87 -9.16 5.73
C LEU A 126 -12.01 -10.51 5.06
N ALA A 127 -11.22 -10.76 4.02
CA ALA A 127 -11.10 -12.09 3.44
C ALA A 127 -10.32 -12.99 4.42
N PRO A 128 -10.69 -14.27 4.53
CA PRO A 128 -9.89 -15.22 5.30
C PRO A 128 -8.50 -15.39 4.68
N ALA A 129 -7.52 -15.67 5.56
CA ALA A 129 -6.12 -15.93 5.23
C ALA A 129 -5.93 -17.09 4.24
#